data_AF-A0A949GBS0-F1
#
_entry.id   AF-A0A949GBS0-F1
#
_cell.length_a   1.000
_cell.length_b   1.000
_cell.length_c   1.000
_cell.angle_alpha   90.00
_cell.angle_beta   90.00
_cell.angle_gamma   90.00
#
_symmetry.space_group_name_H-M   'P 1'
#
loop_
_entity.id
_entity.type
_entity.pdbx_description
1 polymer ?
#
loop_
_entity_poly.entity_id
_entity_poly.type
_entity_poly.pdbx_seq_one_letter_code
_entity_poly.pdbx_strand_id
1 'polypeptide(L)'
;MGKRTVIAALTFAIAAMAPDQTALPWQTQAVTNSQTPENTLIAVFTGDKGRIPEGLRLLSEKAGNHLLISGYDLPICYECRAAASEGQEVLLDTKAKNTRENAINTARIAREGNYSHIILVTSDYHMERSFYLLRNRLRDTRITIHPYPVVSETNLRPAIESERWKMWVTRRGIETSLRHYLR
;
A
#
# COMPACT_ATOMS: atom_id res chain seq x y z
N MET A 1 15.73 -5.58 60.93
CA MET A 1 14.30 -5.26 60.67
C MET A 1 14.23 -3.84 60.10
N GLY A 2 13.65 -3.63 58.91
CA GLY A 2 13.47 -2.33 58.21
C GLY A 2 14.53 -2.07 57.12
N LYS A 3 14.35 -2.39 55.83
CA LYS A 3 13.52 -1.85 54.73
C LYS A 3 13.89 -0.41 54.28
N ARG A 4 14.17 -0.28 52.96
CA ARG A 4 13.98 0.89 52.04
C ARG A 4 15.09 1.96 52.08
N THR A 5 15.62 2.56 51.00
CA THR A 5 15.39 2.60 49.54
C THR A 5 16.63 3.29 48.93
N VAL A 6 17.17 2.81 47.81
CA VAL A 6 18.17 3.55 47.01
C VAL A 6 17.41 4.39 45.99
N ILE A 7 17.48 5.72 46.09
CA ILE A 7 16.89 6.66 45.12
C ILE A 7 17.97 7.07 44.11
N ALA A 8 17.60 6.92 42.84
CA ALA A 8 18.37 7.25 41.66
C ALA A 8 18.59 8.75 41.48
N ALA A 9 19.77 9.13 40.99
CA ALA A 9 19.97 10.36 40.23
C ALA A 9 21.13 10.14 39.25
N LEU A 10 20.81 9.92 37.97
CA LEU A 10 21.75 10.15 36.89
C LEU A 10 20.98 10.76 35.71
N THR A 11 21.16 12.07 35.61
CA THR A 11 20.66 12.97 34.57
C THR A 11 21.23 12.64 33.21
N PHE A 12 20.36 12.77 32.20
CA PHE A 12 20.58 12.59 30.78
C PHE A 12 21.70 13.48 30.22
N ALA A 13 22.58 12.88 29.41
CA ALA A 13 23.23 13.55 28.28
C ALA A 13 23.61 12.48 27.23
N ILE A 14 22.71 12.24 26.26
CA ILE A 14 23.10 11.59 25.00
C ILE A 14 23.13 12.69 23.95
N ALA A 15 24.35 13.15 23.67
CA ALA A 15 24.63 13.99 22.53
C ALA A 15 24.63 13.14 21.25
N ALA A 16 23.78 13.55 20.31
CA ALA A 16 23.96 13.53 18.87
C ALA A 16 24.64 12.31 18.23
N MET A 17 23.82 11.33 17.86
CA MET A 17 23.88 10.71 16.52
C MET A 17 22.43 10.47 16.07
N ALA A 18 21.82 11.46 15.44
CA ALA A 18 20.58 11.24 14.72
C ALA A 18 20.95 10.47 13.43
N PRO A 19 20.50 9.22 13.24
CA PRO A 19 20.56 8.64 11.91
C PRO A 19 19.73 9.52 10.98
N ASP A 20 20.30 9.83 9.83
CA ASP A 20 19.66 10.53 8.72
C ASP A 20 18.24 9.99 8.48
N GLN A 21 17.23 10.83 8.73
CA GLN A 21 15.80 10.47 8.69
C GLN A 21 15.19 10.66 7.29
N THR A 22 15.99 10.89 6.25
CA THR A 22 15.47 11.12 4.91
C THR A 22 15.36 9.80 4.14
N ALA A 23 14.18 9.17 4.24
CA ALA A 23 13.54 8.23 3.32
C ALA A 23 13.04 6.97 4.04
N LEU A 24 11.72 6.78 4.04
CA LEU A 24 11.13 5.49 4.39
C LEU A 24 11.58 4.46 3.34
N PRO A 25 11.89 3.20 3.72
CA PRO A 25 12.47 2.19 2.80
C PRO A 25 11.56 1.79 1.62
N TRP A 26 10.32 2.28 1.58
CA TRP A 26 9.37 2.09 0.48
C TRP A 26 9.15 3.37 -0.35
N GLN A 27 9.65 4.52 0.10
CA GLN A 27 9.78 5.69 -0.76
C GLN A 27 10.98 5.44 -1.67
N THR A 28 10.73 5.43 -2.98
CA THR A 28 11.76 5.38 -4.04
C THR A 28 12.46 4.03 -4.22
N GLN A 29 11.70 3.06 -4.69
CA GLN A 29 11.96 2.67 -6.08
C GLN A 29 10.70 3.00 -6.86
N ALA A 30 10.69 4.17 -7.52
CA ALA A 30 9.80 4.33 -8.65
C ALA A 30 10.05 3.11 -9.54
N VAL A 31 9.01 2.35 -9.86
CA VAL A 31 9.09 1.32 -10.89
C VAL A 31 9.30 2.08 -12.19
N THR A 32 10.54 2.48 -12.44
CA THR A 32 10.95 3.20 -13.65
C THR A 32 11.07 2.20 -14.77
N ASN A 33 10.57 2.62 -15.93
CA ASN A 33 10.36 1.94 -17.22
C ASN A 33 11.43 0.93 -17.71
N SER A 34 12.59 0.80 -17.08
CA SER A 34 13.69 -0.07 -17.51
C SER A 34 13.85 -1.37 -16.72
N GLN A 35 13.14 -1.57 -15.60
CA GLN A 35 13.33 -2.74 -14.72
C GLN A 35 12.03 -3.32 -14.16
N THR A 36 10.86 -2.99 -14.74
CA THR A 36 9.60 -3.63 -14.35
C THR A 36 9.74 -5.13 -14.56
N PRO A 37 9.62 -5.95 -13.50
CA PRO A 37 9.69 -7.39 -13.67
C PRO A 37 8.61 -7.88 -14.62
N GLU A 38 8.92 -8.90 -15.42
CA GLU A 38 7.91 -9.56 -16.26
C GLU A 38 6.74 -10.05 -15.40
N ASN A 39 5.55 -10.08 -16.00
CA ASN A 39 4.30 -10.50 -15.35
C ASN A 39 3.98 -9.70 -14.07
N THR A 40 4.06 -8.37 -14.17
CA THR A 40 3.63 -7.43 -13.13
C THR A 40 2.16 -7.03 -13.30
N LEU A 41 1.36 -7.23 -12.24
CA LEU A 41 -0.02 -6.76 -12.11
C LEU A 41 -0.07 -5.45 -11.34
N ILE A 42 -0.65 -4.39 -11.91
CA ILE A 42 -0.99 -3.17 -11.17
C ILE A 42 -2.37 -3.40 -10.55
N ALA A 43 -2.48 -3.53 -9.23
CA ALA A 43 -3.73 -3.78 -8.53
C ALA A 43 -4.20 -2.52 -7.78
N VAL A 44 -5.26 -1.90 -8.28
CA VAL A 44 -5.88 -0.70 -7.69
C VAL A 44 -7.04 -1.11 -6.80
N PHE A 45 -6.95 -0.83 -5.51
CA PHE A 45 -8.05 -0.98 -4.57
C PHE A 45 -8.85 0.32 -4.51
N THR A 46 -10.09 0.33 -4.98
CA THR A 46 -10.90 1.55 -5.05
C THR A 46 -11.49 1.97 -3.70
N GLY A 47 -12.15 3.12 -3.66
CA GLY A 47 -12.81 3.68 -2.47
C GLY A 47 -12.56 5.17 -2.26
N ASP A 48 -11.37 5.67 -2.61
CA ASP A 48 -11.06 7.12 -2.64
C ASP A 48 -10.70 7.59 -4.05
N LYS A 49 -10.72 8.91 -4.20
CA LYS A 49 -10.23 9.63 -5.39
C LYS A 49 -8.73 9.41 -5.64
N GLY A 50 -8.31 9.60 -6.88
CA GLY A 50 -6.90 9.58 -7.30
C GLY A 50 -6.30 8.19 -7.55
N ARG A 51 -6.84 7.13 -6.94
CA ARG A 51 -6.28 5.77 -7.06
C ARG A 51 -6.36 5.19 -8.48
N ILE A 52 -7.51 5.34 -9.14
CA ILE A 52 -7.72 4.85 -10.52
C ILE A 52 -6.84 5.63 -11.52
N PRO A 53 -6.85 6.97 -11.52
CA PRO A 53 -5.93 7.74 -12.36
C PRO A 53 -4.45 7.35 -12.19
N GLU A 54 -3.99 7.13 -10.95
CA GLU A 54 -2.61 6.69 -10.71
C GLU A 54 -2.33 5.28 -11.26
N GLY A 55 -3.27 4.34 -11.14
CA GLY A 55 -3.14 3.02 -11.75
C GLY A 55 -3.05 3.09 -13.29
N LEU A 56 -3.86 3.95 -13.91
CA LEU A 56 -3.82 4.20 -15.36
C LEU A 56 -2.51 4.87 -15.79
N ARG A 57 -2.00 5.82 -15.01
CA ARG A 57 -0.69 6.44 -15.26
C ARG A 57 0.43 5.40 -15.21
N LEU A 58 0.46 4.55 -14.18
CA LEU A 58 1.43 3.46 -14.07
C LEU A 58 1.35 2.48 -15.25
N LEU A 59 0.14 2.17 -15.73
CA LEU A 59 -0.05 1.37 -16.93
C LEU A 59 0.54 2.07 -18.17
N SER A 60 0.25 3.36 -18.36
CA SER A 60 0.80 4.14 -19.48
C SER A 60 2.32 4.26 -19.46
N GLU A 61 2.92 4.25 -18.27
CA GLU A 61 4.36 4.27 -18.04
C GLU A 61 5.00 2.88 -18.10
N LYS A 62 4.24 1.84 -18.42
CA LYS A 62 4.67 0.44 -18.51
C LYS A 62 5.32 -0.08 -17.21
N ALA A 63 4.82 0.40 -16.06
CA ALA A 63 5.13 -0.19 -14.75
C ALA A 63 4.50 -1.59 -14.56
N GLY A 64 3.70 -2.03 -15.53
CA GLY A 64 3.14 -3.37 -15.65
C GLY A 64 2.35 -3.47 -16.96
N ASN A 65 2.01 -4.69 -17.37
CA ASN A 65 1.22 -4.89 -18.59
C ASN A 65 -0.27 -5.09 -18.29
N HIS A 66 -0.62 -5.43 -17.05
CA HIS A 66 -2.01 -5.64 -16.67
C HIS A 66 -2.40 -4.77 -15.50
N LEU A 67 -3.56 -4.12 -15.60
CA LEU A 67 -4.15 -3.28 -14.56
C LEU A 67 -5.44 -3.93 -14.07
N LEU A 68 -5.49 -4.32 -12.80
CA LEU A 68 -6.71 -4.73 -12.11
C LEU A 68 -7.27 -3.56 -11.32
N ILE A 69 -8.51 -3.20 -11.59
CA ILE A 69 -9.29 -2.25 -10.77
C ILE A 69 -10.30 -3.06 -9.96
N SER A 70 -10.11 -3.12 -8.64
CA SER A 70 -10.91 -3.94 -7.73
C SER A 70 -11.68 -3.07 -6.74
N GLY A 71 -13.01 -3.17 -6.82
CA GLY A 71 -13.96 -2.62 -5.87
C GLY A 71 -15.37 -2.46 -6.42
N TYR A 72 -16.32 -2.20 -5.52
CA TYR A 72 -17.74 -2.06 -5.79
C TYR A 72 -18.08 -0.66 -6.28
N ASP A 73 -19.12 -0.55 -7.11
CA ASP A 73 -19.63 0.71 -7.65
C ASP A 73 -18.55 1.54 -8.35
N LEU A 74 -17.84 0.91 -9.30
CA LEU A 74 -16.85 1.59 -10.13
C LEU A 74 -17.60 2.63 -11.00
N PRO A 75 -17.50 3.94 -10.71
CA PRO A 75 -18.13 4.92 -11.57
C PRO A 75 -17.36 4.90 -12.89
N ILE A 76 -18.04 4.55 -13.99
CA ILE A 76 -17.62 4.81 -15.38
C ILE A 76 -16.12 4.47 -15.60
N CYS A 77 -15.81 3.18 -15.48
CA CYS A 77 -14.48 2.65 -15.81
C CYS A 77 -14.55 1.63 -16.95
N TYR A 78 -15.62 1.66 -17.75
CA TYR A 78 -15.66 0.95 -19.03
C TYR A 78 -14.62 1.55 -19.99
N GLU A 79 -14.49 2.88 -19.97
CA GLU A 79 -13.51 3.67 -20.72
C GLU A 79 -12.08 3.36 -20.29
N CYS A 80 -11.86 2.90 -19.05
CA CYS A 80 -10.54 2.49 -18.59
C CYS A 80 -9.95 1.38 -19.46
N ARG A 81 -10.78 0.50 -20.03
CA ARG A 81 -10.31 -0.52 -20.98
C ARG A 81 -9.75 0.10 -22.27
N ALA A 82 -10.26 1.25 -22.69
CA ALA A 82 -9.76 1.96 -23.86
C ALA A 82 -8.40 2.65 -23.61
N ALA A 83 -7.95 2.75 -22.37
CA ALA A 83 -6.62 3.28 -22.03
C ALA A 83 -5.48 2.27 -22.22
N ALA A 84 -5.80 0.98 -22.44
CA ALA A 84 -4.79 -0.04 -22.65
C ALA A 84 -4.17 0.08 -24.06
N SER A 85 -2.84 0.09 -24.13
CA SER A 85 -2.10 0.01 -25.40
C SER A 85 -1.88 -1.45 -25.84
N GLU A 86 -1.27 -1.67 -27.01
CA GLU A 86 -0.92 -3.02 -27.48
C GLU A 86 -0.10 -3.79 -26.42
N GLY A 87 -0.51 -5.03 -26.14
CA GLY A 87 0.10 -5.88 -25.12
C GLY A 87 -0.30 -5.55 -23.68
N GLN A 88 -1.22 -4.60 -23.47
CA GLN A 88 -1.76 -4.28 -22.15
C GLN A 88 -3.21 -4.75 -21.98
N GLU A 89 -3.60 -5.02 -20.74
CA GLU A 89 -4.98 -5.39 -20.40
C GLU A 89 -5.47 -4.65 -19.16
N VAL A 90 -6.73 -4.25 -19.17
CA VAL A 90 -7.43 -3.73 -17.99
C VAL A 90 -8.50 -4.72 -17.55
N LEU A 91 -8.35 -5.25 -16.35
CA LEU A 91 -9.26 -6.16 -15.67
C LEU A 91 -10.10 -5.39 -14.66
N LEU A 92 -11.39 -5.71 -14.60
CA LEU A 92 -12.32 -5.10 -13.64
C LEU A 92 -12.87 -6.16 -12.69
N ASP A 93 -12.70 -5.94 -11.38
CA ASP A 93 -13.37 -6.69 -10.33
C ASP A 93 -14.42 -5.79 -9.66
N THR A 94 -15.66 -5.88 -10.12
CA THR A 94 -16.80 -5.09 -9.65
C THR A 94 -17.50 -5.66 -8.42
N LYS A 95 -17.05 -6.83 -7.93
CA LYS A 95 -17.75 -7.57 -6.87
C LYS A 95 -17.27 -7.21 -5.47
N ALA A 96 -16.06 -6.69 -5.34
CA ALA A 96 -15.43 -6.48 -4.05
C ALA A 96 -15.96 -5.25 -3.31
N LYS A 97 -16.66 -5.45 -2.19
CA LYS A 97 -17.33 -4.37 -1.44
C LYS A 97 -16.47 -3.71 -0.37
N ASN A 98 -15.29 -4.25 -0.11
CA ASN A 98 -14.42 -3.82 0.99
C ASN A 98 -12.97 -4.26 0.73
N THR A 99 -12.04 -3.75 1.53
CA THR A 99 -10.61 -4.06 1.40
C THR A 99 -10.30 -5.56 1.49
N ARG A 100 -11.07 -6.32 2.28
CA ARG A 100 -10.88 -7.77 2.42
C ARG A 100 -11.25 -8.49 1.13
N GLU A 101 -12.37 -8.12 0.51
CA GLU A 101 -12.80 -8.68 -0.77
C GLU A 101 -11.85 -8.27 -1.90
N ASN A 102 -11.36 -7.03 -1.92
CA ASN A 102 -10.34 -6.60 -2.88
C ASN A 102 -9.11 -7.52 -2.82
N ALA A 103 -8.61 -7.78 -1.61
CA ALA A 103 -7.48 -8.67 -1.38
C ALA A 103 -7.75 -10.13 -1.79
N ILE A 104 -8.96 -10.64 -1.55
CA ILE A 104 -9.36 -11.99 -1.97
C ILE A 104 -9.33 -12.11 -3.49
N ASN A 105 -10.02 -11.19 -4.17
CA ASN A 105 -10.21 -11.27 -5.60
C ASN A 105 -8.91 -10.98 -6.35
N THR A 106 -8.13 -10.00 -5.89
CA THR A 106 -6.78 -9.72 -6.42
C THR A 106 -5.88 -10.93 -6.28
N ALA A 107 -5.85 -11.60 -5.11
CA ALA A 107 -5.01 -12.78 -4.93
C ALA A 107 -5.45 -13.97 -5.80
N ARG A 108 -6.74 -14.08 -6.13
CA ARG A 108 -7.24 -15.09 -7.06
C ARG A 108 -6.80 -14.78 -8.49
N ILE A 109 -7.04 -13.57 -8.96
CA ILE A 109 -6.65 -13.10 -10.30
C ILE A 109 -5.14 -13.18 -10.51
N ALA A 110 -4.36 -12.80 -9.49
CA ALA A 110 -2.90 -12.87 -9.53
C ALA A 110 -2.38 -14.30 -9.73
N ARG A 111 -3.05 -15.30 -9.12
CA ARG A 111 -2.70 -16.72 -9.31
C ARG A 111 -3.11 -17.22 -10.70
N GLU A 112 -4.34 -16.96 -11.10
CA GLU A 112 -4.89 -17.41 -12.38
C GLU A 112 -4.10 -16.84 -13.57
N GLY A 113 -3.63 -15.59 -13.46
CA GLY A 113 -2.82 -14.94 -14.48
C GLY A 113 -1.30 -15.17 -14.37
N ASN A 114 -0.84 -16.05 -13.47
CA ASN A 114 0.58 -16.37 -13.27
C ASN A 114 1.49 -15.14 -13.05
N TYR A 115 1.01 -14.16 -12.31
CA TYR A 115 1.77 -12.95 -12.00
C TYR A 115 2.86 -13.25 -10.98
N SER A 116 4.04 -12.65 -11.16
CA SER A 116 5.16 -12.76 -10.22
C SER A 116 5.24 -11.53 -9.30
N HIS A 117 4.67 -10.41 -9.74
CA HIS A 117 4.73 -9.13 -9.04
C HIS A 117 3.37 -8.45 -9.03
N ILE A 118 3.06 -7.77 -7.93
CA ILE A 118 1.88 -6.93 -7.79
C ILE A 118 2.33 -5.54 -7.33
N ILE A 119 2.01 -4.50 -8.09
CA ILE A 119 2.05 -3.12 -7.61
C ILE A 119 0.70 -2.83 -6.97
N LEU A 120 0.66 -2.71 -5.64
CA LEU A 120 -0.56 -2.47 -4.90
C LEU A 120 -0.80 -0.96 -4.77
N VAL A 121 -1.79 -0.45 -5.51
CA VAL A 121 -2.19 0.96 -5.50
C VAL A 121 -3.39 1.15 -4.60
N THR A 122 -3.23 1.93 -3.52
CA THR A 122 -4.34 2.33 -2.63
C THR A 122 -3.98 3.61 -1.89
N SER A 123 -4.92 4.21 -1.16
CA SER A 123 -4.60 5.41 -0.35
C SER A 123 -3.55 5.08 0.70
N ASP A 124 -2.66 6.02 0.97
CA ASP A 124 -1.63 5.96 1.99
C ASP A 124 -2.14 5.44 3.35
N TYR A 125 -3.29 5.91 3.83
CA TYR A 125 -3.86 5.48 5.11
C TYR A 125 -4.49 4.07 5.08
N HIS A 126 -4.79 3.54 3.89
CA HIS A 126 -5.28 2.17 3.68
C HIS A 126 -4.17 1.18 3.33
N MET A 127 -2.95 1.65 3.03
CA MET A 127 -1.88 0.81 2.50
C MET A 127 -1.54 -0.38 3.39
N GLU A 128 -1.38 -0.13 4.69
CA GLU A 128 -1.09 -1.16 5.70
C GLU A 128 -2.14 -2.29 5.66
N ARG A 129 -3.44 -1.91 5.61
CA ARG A 129 -4.57 -2.84 5.58
C ARG A 129 -4.51 -3.71 4.35
N SER A 130 -4.40 -3.04 3.21
CA SER A 130 -4.47 -3.65 1.90
C SER A 130 -3.29 -4.60 1.72
N PHE A 131 -2.08 -4.17 2.09
CA PHE A 131 -0.88 -4.98 2.03
C PHE A 131 -0.97 -6.21 2.93
N TYR A 132 -1.32 -6.04 4.21
CA TYR A 132 -1.44 -7.16 5.15
C TYR A 132 -2.46 -8.20 4.68
N LEU A 133 -3.65 -7.75 4.27
CA LEU A 133 -4.70 -8.63 3.79
C LEU A 133 -4.27 -9.36 2.52
N LEU A 134 -3.70 -8.65 1.55
CA LEU A 134 -3.24 -9.26 0.29
C LEU A 134 -2.07 -10.23 0.52
N ARG A 135 -1.09 -9.85 1.35
CA ARG A 135 0.06 -10.70 1.70
C ARG A 135 -0.38 -11.99 2.39
N ASN A 136 -1.32 -11.91 3.32
CA ASN A 136 -1.88 -13.10 3.98
C ASN A 136 -2.60 -14.02 2.98
N ARG A 137 -3.27 -13.45 1.97
CA ARG A 137 -3.90 -14.20 0.89
C ARG A 137 -2.89 -14.80 -0.09
N LEU A 138 -1.66 -14.32 -0.15
CA LEU A 138 -0.58 -14.79 -1.03
C LEU A 138 0.57 -15.46 -0.25
N ARG A 139 0.34 -15.90 0.99
CA ARG A 139 1.40 -16.45 1.85
C ARG A 139 2.04 -17.72 1.30
N ASP A 140 1.29 -18.47 0.50
CA ASP A 140 1.65 -19.74 -0.13
C ASP A 140 2.23 -19.56 -1.55
N THR A 141 2.42 -18.32 -2.01
CA THR A 141 2.97 -18.02 -3.33
C THR A 141 4.33 -17.31 -3.24
N ARG A 142 5.03 -17.22 -4.36
CA ARG A 142 6.27 -16.43 -4.51
C ARG A 142 6.01 -15.02 -5.05
N ILE A 143 4.76 -14.58 -5.06
CA ILE A 143 4.38 -13.27 -5.63
C ILE A 143 4.90 -12.16 -4.72
N THR A 144 5.66 -11.23 -5.29
CA THR A 144 6.16 -10.06 -4.58
C THR A 144 5.16 -8.91 -4.66
N ILE A 145 4.85 -8.27 -3.52
CA ILE A 145 3.94 -7.13 -3.46
C ILE A 145 4.75 -5.86 -3.25
N HIS A 146 4.60 -4.90 -4.16
CA HIS A 146 5.21 -3.58 -4.14
C HIS A 146 4.16 -2.53 -3.72
N PRO A 147 4.23 -1.97 -2.51
CA PRO A 147 3.29 -0.95 -2.06
C PRO A 147 3.44 0.34 -2.86
N TYR A 148 2.32 0.91 -3.35
CA TYR A 148 2.28 2.20 -4.03
C TYR A 148 1.18 3.09 -3.42
N PRO A 149 1.50 3.86 -2.36
CA PRO A 149 0.49 4.66 -1.65
C PRO A 149 0.16 5.95 -2.41
N VAL A 150 -1.13 6.20 -2.60
CA VAL A 150 -1.67 7.44 -3.17
C VAL A 150 -2.04 8.39 -2.04
N VAL A 151 -1.51 9.61 -2.05
CA VAL A 151 -1.82 10.60 -1.02
C VAL A 151 -3.28 11.02 -1.16
N SER A 152 -4.09 10.76 -0.13
CA SER A 152 -5.51 11.15 -0.14
C SER A 152 -5.70 12.62 0.25
N GLU A 153 -6.70 13.30 -0.33
CA GLU A 153 -7.10 14.66 0.05
C GLU A 153 -7.48 14.77 1.53
N THR A 154 -7.99 13.69 2.14
CA THR A 154 -8.28 13.60 3.59
C THR A 154 -7.04 13.85 4.46
N ASN A 155 -5.84 13.67 3.91
CA ASN A 155 -4.56 13.91 4.59
C ASN A 155 -3.98 15.33 4.38
N LEU A 156 -4.70 16.24 3.72
CA LEU A 156 -4.30 17.66 3.59
C LEU A 156 -4.47 18.48 4.89
N ARG A 157 -4.58 17.85 6.07
CA ARG A 157 -4.58 18.56 7.37
C ARG A 157 -3.12 18.74 7.85
N PRO A 158 -2.59 19.98 7.97
CA PRO A 158 -1.16 20.26 8.11
C PRO A 158 -0.60 20.04 9.54
N ALA A 159 -0.85 18.89 10.17
CA ALA A 159 -0.37 18.64 11.54
C ALA A 159 0.16 17.22 11.83
N ILE A 160 0.24 16.31 10.85
CA ILE A 160 0.73 14.94 11.10
C ILE A 160 1.67 14.45 9.98
N GLU A 161 2.65 15.25 9.58
CA GLU A 161 3.72 14.79 8.69
C GLU A 161 4.95 14.30 9.46
N SER A 162 5.28 14.86 10.63
CA SER A 162 6.56 14.60 11.28
C SER A 162 6.70 13.24 11.98
N GLU A 163 5.60 12.56 12.32
CA GLU A 163 5.66 11.32 13.12
C GLU A 163 4.80 10.17 12.57
N ARG A 164 4.24 10.33 11.37
CA ARG A 164 3.30 9.33 10.82
C ARG A 164 3.96 7.98 10.57
N TRP A 165 5.26 7.95 10.25
CA TRP A 165 6.08 6.72 10.18
C TRP A 165 5.98 5.88 11.46
N LYS A 166 5.79 6.50 12.63
CA LYS A 166 5.60 5.78 13.90
C LYS A 166 4.31 4.96 13.93
N MET A 167 3.30 5.29 13.11
CA MET A 167 2.15 4.39 12.91
C MET A 167 2.60 3.05 12.29
N TRP A 168 3.59 3.09 11.40
CA TRP A 168 4.04 1.98 10.56
C TRP A 168 5.14 1.13 11.17
N VAL A 169 5.77 1.58 12.26
CA VAL A 169 6.89 0.86 12.88
C VAL A 169 6.74 0.64 14.38
N THR A 170 5.74 1.25 15.03
CA THR A 170 5.50 1.04 16.46
C THR A 170 4.28 0.16 16.69
N ARG A 171 4.34 -0.69 17.71
CA ARG A 171 3.21 -1.51 18.15
C ARG A 171 1.94 -0.67 18.40
N ARG A 172 2.10 0.51 19.02
CA ARG A 172 1.00 1.44 19.29
C ARG A 172 0.41 2.03 18.01
N GLY A 173 1.27 2.28 17.03
CA GLY A 173 0.91 2.67 15.67
C GLY A 173 0.04 1.62 14.99
N ILE A 174 0.56 0.40 14.90
CA ILE A 174 -0.12 -0.75 14.31
C ILE A 174 -1.48 -1.00 15.00
N GLU A 175 -1.53 -0.99 16.33
CA GLU A 175 -2.79 -1.17 17.08
C GLU A 175 -3.81 -0.04 16.84
N THR A 176 -3.33 1.19 16.61
CA THR A 176 -4.19 2.36 16.36
C THR A 176 -4.72 2.37 14.92
N SER A 177 -3.89 1.99 13.95
CA SER A 177 -4.33 1.64 12.61
C SER A 177 -5.38 0.53 12.71
N LEU A 178 -5.08 -0.59 13.36
CA LEU A 178 -5.98 -1.73 13.49
C LEU A 178 -7.35 -1.39 14.11
N ARG A 179 -7.42 -0.49 15.09
CA ARG A 179 -8.69 -0.04 15.70
C ARG A 179 -9.57 0.77 14.74
N HIS A 180 -8.98 1.63 13.92
CA HIS A 180 -9.70 2.27 12.82
C HIS A 180 -9.97 1.28 11.66
N TYR A 181 -9.30 0.12 11.65
CA TYR A 181 -9.38 -0.88 10.59
C TYR A 181 -10.50 -1.90 10.69
N LEU A 182 -11.09 -2.08 11.87
CA LEU A 182 -12.15 -3.06 12.11
C LEU A 182 -13.57 -2.45 12.04
N ARG A 183 -13.70 -1.23 11.50
CA ARG A 183 -14.97 -0.62 11.11
C ARG A 183 -15.13 -0.66 9.60
#